data_AF-A0A072VQU7-F1
#
_entry.id   AF-A0A072VQU7-F1
#
_cell.length_a   1.000
_cell.length_b   1.000
_cell.length_c   1.000
_cell.angle_alpha   90.00
_cell.angle_beta   90.00
_cell.angle_gamma   90.00
#
_symmetry.space_group_name_H-M   'P 1'
#
loop_
_entity.id
_entity.type
_entity.pdbx_description
1 polymer ?
#
loop_
_entity_poly.entity_id
_entity_poly.type
_entity_poly.pdbx_seq_one_letter_code
_entity_poly.pdbx_strand_id
1 'polypeptide(L)'
;MELEVDENDLNAAGAEVFANGGRKGIRIHGWLIESRTNSILNSSTVQEWEKKLETSHLPEMVFGENTLILKHLNSGTKIHFKAFDALCGWKQEALPPVEVPAAAKWKFRSKPFEEVILDYDYTFTTPYCGSGAIEIEKELNGTKISEETGNLHWEDCKEEIDLVALASKEPILFYDEVVLYEDELADNGVSLLTVKVRVMPSSWFLLLQFWVSYSLSITKIVNFIIKFFK
;
A
#
# COMPACT_ATOMS: atom_id res chain seq x y z
N MET A 1 -18.46 0.20 -5.18
CA MET A 1 -19.58 -0.74 -4.95
C MET A 1 -19.44 -1.18 -3.52
N GLU A 2 -20.36 -0.79 -2.64
CA GLU A 2 -20.38 -1.31 -1.27
C GLU A 2 -20.71 -2.79 -1.35
N LEU A 3 -19.89 -3.63 -0.73
CA LEU A 3 -20.15 -5.06 -0.66
C LEU A 3 -21.19 -5.30 0.42
N GLU A 4 -22.35 -5.81 0.01
CA GLU A 4 -23.32 -6.37 0.94
C GLU A 4 -22.81 -7.74 1.39
N VAL A 5 -22.44 -7.84 2.67
CA VAL A 5 -21.94 -9.07 3.29
C VAL A 5 -23.10 -9.72 4.05
N ASP A 6 -23.32 -11.01 3.84
CA ASP A 6 -24.36 -11.77 4.56
C ASP A 6 -23.99 -11.94 6.04
N GLU A 7 -24.87 -11.51 6.94
CA GLU A 7 -24.66 -11.67 8.39
C GLU A 7 -24.52 -13.15 8.81
N ASN A 8 -25.17 -14.08 8.09
CA ASN A 8 -25.03 -15.51 8.36
C ASN A 8 -23.61 -16.00 8.06
N ASP A 9 -22.98 -15.52 6.98
CA ASP A 9 -21.61 -15.86 6.62
C ASP A 9 -20.61 -15.31 7.64
N LEU A 10 -20.83 -14.08 8.12
CA LEU A 10 -20.03 -13.48 9.19
C LEU A 10 -20.12 -14.28 10.49
N ASN A 11 -21.35 -14.62 10.91
CA ASN A 11 -21.59 -15.40 12.12
C ASN A 11 -20.99 -16.82 12.02
N ALA A 12 -21.14 -17.48 10.87
CA ALA A 12 -20.58 -18.81 10.64
C ALA A 12 -19.03 -18.81 10.68
N ALA A 13 -18.41 -17.72 10.22
CA ALA A 13 -16.96 -17.55 10.28
C ALA A 13 -16.45 -17.06 11.64
N GLY A 14 -17.34 -16.64 12.56
CA GLY A 14 -16.98 -15.98 13.81
C GLY A 14 -16.24 -14.66 13.55
N ALA A 15 -16.69 -13.92 12.54
CA ALA A 15 -16.11 -12.68 12.09
C ALA A 15 -16.91 -11.46 12.57
N GLU A 16 -16.21 -10.41 12.97
CA GLU A 16 -16.81 -9.15 13.42
C GLU A 16 -16.32 -7.98 12.55
N VAL A 17 -17.21 -7.39 11.76
CA VAL A 17 -16.91 -6.19 10.96
C VAL A 17 -17.18 -4.93 11.81
N PHE A 18 -16.37 -3.90 11.62
CA PHE A 18 -16.56 -2.61 12.27
C PHE A 18 -16.28 -1.46 11.31
N ALA A 19 -16.96 -0.34 11.53
CA ALA A 19 -16.70 0.92 10.86
C ALA A 19 -16.91 2.08 11.84
N ASN A 20 -15.89 2.93 12.02
CA ASN A 20 -15.96 4.10 12.89
C ASN A 20 -14.99 5.20 12.43
N GLY A 21 -15.50 6.41 12.20
CA GLY A 21 -14.68 7.62 12.02
C GLY A 21 -13.61 7.50 10.92
N GLY A 22 -13.96 6.97 9.75
CA GLY A 22 -13.03 6.79 8.62
C GLY A 22 -12.12 5.56 8.72
N ARG A 23 -12.30 4.73 9.76
CA ARG A 23 -11.72 3.40 9.86
C ARG A 23 -12.78 2.34 9.61
N LYS A 24 -12.40 1.28 8.91
CA LYS A 24 -13.23 0.09 8.77
C LYS A 24 -12.35 -1.16 8.74
N GLY A 25 -12.91 -2.27 9.18
CA GLY A 25 -12.12 -3.49 9.31
C GLY A 25 -12.94 -4.69 9.73
N ILE A 26 -12.24 -5.81 9.90
CA ILE A 26 -12.79 -7.09 10.31
C ILE A 26 -11.87 -7.73 11.35
N ARG A 27 -12.46 -8.39 12.34
CA ARG A 27 -11.78 -9.32 13.23
C ARG A 27 -12.21 -10.73 12.88
N ILE A 28 -11.26 -11.61 12.60
CA ILE A 28 -11.52 -13.01 12.27
C ILE A 28 -10.32 -13.86 12.64
N HIS A 29 -10.53 -14.98 13.33
CA HIS A 29 -9.50 -15.98 13.63
C HIS A 29 -8.19 -15.41 14.22
N GLY A 30 -8.30 -14.46 15.16
CA GLY A 30 -7.16 -13.82 15.80
C GLY A 30 -6.49 -12.73 14.97
N TRP A 31 -6.96 -12.46 13.75
CA TRP A 31 -6.53 -11.33 12.93
C TRP A 31 -7.44 -10.12 13.12
N LEU A 32 -6.82 -8.96 13.22
CA LEU A 32 -7.42 -7.64 13.04
C LEU A 32 -6.94 -7.09 11.71
N ILE A 33 -7.85 -6.91 10.76
CA ILE A 33 -7.58 -6.27 9.48
C ILE A 33 -8.32 -4.94 9.48
N GLU A 34 -7.57 -3.84 9.43
CA GLU A 34 -8.10 -2.48 9.51
C GLU A 34 -7.58 -1.63 8.34
N SER A 35 -8.47 -0.84 7.77
CA SER A 35 -8.19 0.13 6.74
C SER A 35 -8.60 1.53 7.22
N ARG A 36 -7.83 2.53 6.78
CA ARG A 36 -8.10 3.95 7.00
C ARG A 36 -7.93 4.67 5.68
N THR A 37 -8.91 5.50 5.35
CA THR A 37 -8.90 6.38 4.19
C THR A 37 -9.20 7.82 4.61
N ASN A 38 -8.44 8.77 4.09
CA ASN A 38 -8.51 10.19 4.40
C ASN A 38 -8.15 11.03 3.16
N SER A 39 -8.16 12.35 3.30
CA SER A 39 -7.77 13.27 2.24
C SER A 39 -6.27 13.22 1.93
N ILE A 40 -5.90 13.78 0.78
CA ILE A 40 -4.51 14.02 0.41
C ILE A 40 -3.80 14.94 1.42
N LEU A 41 -2.46 14.92 1.38
CA LEU A 41 -1.61 15.80 2.19
C LEU A 41 -1.96 17.28 1.98
N ASN A 42 -1.90 18.06 3.05
CA ASN A 42 -1.93 19.51 2.98
C ASN A 42 -0.52 20.06 2.68
N SER A 43 -0.44 21.34 2.32
CA SER A 43 0.82 21.99 1.93
C SER A 43 1.91 21.95 2.99
N SER A 44 1.57 22.04 4.28
CA SER A 44 2.56 21.94 5.36
C SER A 44 3.15 20.54 5.46
N THR A 45 2.31 19.50 5.37
CA THR A 45 2.77 18.11 5.47
C THR A 45 3.56 17.70 4.22
N VAL A 46 3.22 18.23 3.04
CA VAL A 46 4.03 18.09 1.82
C VAL A 46 5.46 18.58 2.05
N GLN A 47 5.65 19.80 2.56
CA GLN A 47 6.98 20.36 2.84
C GLN A 47 7.77 19.54 3.86
N GLU A 48 7.10 18.99 4.87
CA GLU A 48 7.74 18.09 5.82
C GLU A 48 8.21 16.79 5.17
N TRP A 49 7.41 16.23 4.26
CA TRP A 49 7.74 15.00 3.56
C TRP A 49 8.87 15.21 2.55
N GLU A 50 8.85 16.30 1.78
CA GLU A 50 9.94 16.72 0.90
C GLU A 50 11.28 16.81 1.66
N LYS A 51 11.26 17.42 2.84
CA LYS A 51 12.45 17.51 3.70
C LYS A 51 12.90 16.14 4.21
N LYS A 52 11.96 15.27 4.62
CA LYS A 52 12.28 13.93 5.16
C LYS A 52 12.80 12.97 4.08
N LEU A 53 12.27 13.08 2.86
CA LEU A 53 12.62 12.24 1.71
C LEU A 53 13.77 12.84 0.88
N GLU A 54 14.24 14.04 1.22
CA GLU A 54 15.31 14.76 0.51
C GLU A 54 15.02 14.86 -1.00
N THR A 55 13.79 15.29 -1.32
CA THR A 55 13.26 15.43 -2.68
C THR A 55 12.34 16.65 -2.76
N SER A 56 12.30 17.31 -3.92
CA SER A 56 11.31 18.34 -4.25
C SER A 56 10.14 17.80 -5.07
N HIS A 57 10.14 16.49 -5.36
CA HIS A 57 9.13 15.83 -6.18
C HIS A 57 8.37 14.82 -5.35
N LEU A 58 7.05 14.97 -5.32
CA LEU A 58 6.09 14.05 -4.73
C LEU A 58 4.95 13.83 -5.74
N PRO A 59 4.23 12.70 -5.66
CA PRO A 59 2.99 12.52 -6.41
C PRO A 59 2.01 13.67 -6.17
N GLU A 60 1.25 14.05 -7.19
CA GLU A 60 0.22 15.09 -7.07
C GLU A 60 -0.81 14.80 -5.97
N MET A 61 -1.16 13.53 -5.78
CA MET A 61 -2.14 13.07 -4.79
C MET A 61 -1.51 12.05 -3.85
N VAL A 62 -0.89 12.53 -2.77
CA VAL A 62 -0.37 11.66 -1.70
C VAL A 62 -1.38 11.53 -0.57
N PHE A 63 -1.82 10.32 -0.27
CA PHE A 63 -2.73 10.04 0.84
C PHE A 63 -1.97 9.63 2.10
N GLY A 64 -1.36 10.61 2.78
CA GLY A 64 -0.39 10.31 3.84
C GLY A 64 -0.95 9.61 5.09
N GLU A 65 -2.24 9.80 5.37
CA GLU A 65 -2.94 9.15 6.50
C GLU A 65 -3.65 7.86 6.09
N ASN A 66 -3.61 7.50 4.81
CA ASN A 66 -4.17 6.23 4.36
C ASN A 66 -3.29 5.09 4.85
N THR A 67 -3.92 4.03 5.35
CA THR A 67 -3.20 2.86 5.85
C THR A 67 -4.08 1.63 5.74
N LEU A 68 -3.47 0.51 5.36
CA LEU A 68 -4.02 -0.82 5.59
C LEU A 68 -3.12 -1.55 6.59
N ILE A 69 -3.72 -2.19 7.60
CA ILE A 69 -3.04 -2.88 8.69
C ILE A 69 -3.61 -4.30 8.81
N LEU A 70 -2.73 -5.29 8.92
CA LEU A 70 -3.05 -6.66 9.27
C LEU A 70 -2.26 -7.00 10.53
N LYS A 71 -2.95 -7.25 11.64
CA LYS A 71 -2.34 -7.58 12.93
C LYS A 71 -2.86 -8.91 13.43
N HIS A 72 -1.96 -9.87 13.63
CA HIS A 72 -2.29 -11.09 14.36
C HIS A 72 -2.15 -10.82 15.85
N LEU A 73 -3.27 -10.90 16.56
CA LEU A 73 -3.40 -10.47 17.95
C LEU A 73 -2.56 -11.33 18.91
N ASN A 74 -2.42 -12.62 18.61
CA ASN A 74 -1.71 -13.55 19.49
C ASN A 74 -0.18 -13.48 19.35
N SER A 75 0.35 -13.35 18.13
CA SER A 75 1.80 -13.26 17.90
C SER A 75 2.32 -11.82 17.93
N GLY A 76 1.43 -10.83 17.85
CA GLY A 76 1.79 -9.43 17.66
C GLY A 76 2.28 -9.10 16.25
N THR A 77 2.34 -10.07 15.34
CA THR A 77 2.75 -9.87 13.95
C THR A 77 1.87 -8.81 13.30
N LYS A 78 2.48 -7.76 12.77
CA LYS A 78 1.79 -6.66 12.11
C LYS A 78 2.44 -6.36 10.77
N ILE A 79 1.61 -6.32 9.74
CA ILE A 79 1.97 -5.86 8.41
C ILE A 79 1.15 -4.61 8.14
N HIS A 80 1.77 -3.56 7.64
CA HIS A 80 1.06 -2.34 7.28
C HIS A 80 1.58 -1.71 5.99
N PHE A 81 0.73 -0.93 5.35
CA PHE A 81 0.99 -0.31 4.06
C PHE A 81 0.70 1.19 4.16
N LYS A 82 1.72 2.01 3.89
CA LYS A 82 1.65 3.47 3.96
C LYS A 82 2.35 4.11 2.77
N ALA A 83 1.86 5.29 2.38
CA ALA A 83 2.45 6.04 1.27
C ALA A 83 3.89 6.50 1.57
N PHE A 84 4.18 6.90 2.80
CA PHE A 84 5.52 7.37 3.19
C PHE A 84 6.59 6.27 3.00
N ASP A 85 6.33 5.07 3.51
CA ASP A 85 7.25 3.94 3.40
C ASP A 85 7.47 3.54 1.93
N ALA A 86 6.41 3.60 1.12
CA ALA A 86 6.48 3.37 -0.31
C ALA A 86 7.38 4.39 -1.03
N LEU A 87 7.26 5.68 -0.68
CA LEU A 87 8.09 6.75 -1.25
C LEU A 87 9.55 6.67 -0.76
N CYS A 88 9.79 6.23 0.47
CA CYS A 88 11.14 5.89 0.94
C CYS A 88 11.77 4.81 0.04
N GLY A 89 11.03 3.74 -0.27
CA GLY A 89 11.48 2.68 -1.17
C GLY A 89 11.80 3.19 -2.57
N TRP A 90 10.94 4.02 -3.15
CA TRP A 90 11.20 4.67 -4.45
C TRP A 90 12.49 5.50 -4.43
N LYS A 91 12.67 6.32 -3.39
CA LYS A 91 13.84 7.18 -3.26
C LYS A 91 15.14 6.39 -3.13
N GLN A 92 15.13 5.28 -2.40
CA GLN A 92 16.29 4.41 -2.20
C GLN A 92 16.67 3.63 -3.46
N GLU A 93 15.68 3.16 -4.22
CA GLU A 93 15.92 2.42 -5.47
C GLU A 93 16.62 3.30 -6.51
N ALA A 94 16.33 4.61 -6.51
CA ALA A 94 16.95 5.60 -7.40
C ALA A 94 16.94 5.16 -8.88
N LEU A 95 15.78 4.64 -9.34
CA LEU A 95 15.62 4.13 -10.70
C LEU A 95 16.02 5.17 -11.75
N PRO A 96 16.63 4.75 -12.87
CA PRO A 96 16.99 5.66 -13.93
C PRO A 96 15.73 6.35 -14.49
N PRO A 97 15.81 7.64 -14.84
CA PRO A 97 14.69 8.37 -15.41
C PRO A 97 14.09 7.70 -16.62
N VAL A 98 12.76 7.46 -16.58
CA VAL A 98 12.06 6.94 -17.75
C VAL A 98 11.95 8.06 -18.79
N GLU A 99 12.40 7.78 -20.02
CA GLU A 99 12.29 8.73 -21.12
C GLU A 99 10.84 8.87 -21.58
N VAL A 100 10.07 9.68 -20.88
CA VAL A 100 8.72 10.04 -21.28
C VAL A 100 8.75 11.20 -22.27
N PRO A 101 7.86 11.25 -23.29
CA PRO A 101 7.83 12.36 -24.25
C PRO A 101 7.69 13.75 -23.60
N ALA A 102 7.10 13.82 -22.40
CA ALA A 102 7.06 15.03 -21.57
C ALA A 102 8.42 15.39 -20.94
N ALA A 103 9.18 14.40 -20.47
CA ALA A 103 10.55 14.58 -19.99
C ALA A 103 11.47 15.02 -21.14
N ALA A 104 11.23 14.55 -22.36
CA ALA A 104 11.92 15.04 -23.55
C ALA A 104 11.61 16.52 -23.86
N LYS A 105 10.36 16.97 -23.67
CA LYS A 105 9.97 18.39 -23.82
C LYS A 105 10.61 19.29 -22.74
N TRP A 106 10.75 18.80 -21.51
CA TRP A 106 11.50 19.49 -20.45
C TRP A 106 13.00 19.53 -20.73
N LYS A 107 13.62 18.39 -21.09
CA LYS A 107 15.02 18.31 -21.55
C LYS A 107 15.32 19.37 -22.63
N PHE A 108 14.40 19.56 -23.59
CA PHE A 108 14.59 20.50 -24.69
C PHE A 108 14.52 21.99 -24.30
N ARG A 109 13.81 22.34 -23.22
CA ARG A 109 13.70 23.73 -22.73
C ARG A 109 14.89 24.14 -21.86
N SER A 110 15.57 23.19 -21.22
CA SER A 110 16.59 23.47 -20.20
C SER A 110 17.98 23.75 -20.74
N LYS A 111 18.37 23.16 -21.89
CA LYS A 111 19.54 23.46 -22.75
C LYS A 111 19.81 22.21 -23.63
N PRO A 112 19.90 22.32 -24.96
CA PRO A 112 20.00 21.16 -25.86
C PRO A 112 21.36 20.42 -25.86
N PHE A 113 22.34 20.83 -25.05
CA PHE A 113 23.70 20.27 -25.03
C PHE A 113 24.21 19.84 -23.63
N GLU A 114 23.42 20.03 -22.57
CA GLU A 114 23.74 19.49 -21.24
C GLU A 114 22.98 18.16 -21.06
N GLU A 115 23.68 17.09 -20.67
CA GLU A 115 23.02 15.91 -20.12
C GLU A 115 22.27 16.36 -18.85
N VAL A 116 20.98 16.63 -19.00
CA VAL A 116 20.09 16.86 -17.85
C VAL A 116 19.96 15.50 -17.16
N ILE A 117 20.80 15.27 -16.15
CA ILE A 117 20.59 14.21 -15.17
C ILE A 117 19.31 14.60 -14.43
N LEU A 118 18.20 13.95 -14.79
CA LEU A 118 16.95 14.12 -14.07
C LEU A 118 17.15 13.51 -12.69
N ASP A 119 16.74 14.25 -11.67
CA ASP A 119 16.88 13.92 -10.26
C ASP A 119 15.81 12.94 -9.76
N TYR A 120 14.87 12.55 -10.64
CA TYR A 120 13.84 11.56 -10.35
C TYR A 120 13.29 10.86 -11.61
N ASP A 121 12.53 9.78 -11.39
CA ASP A 121 12.15 8.83 -12.44
C ASP A 121 10.87 9.17 -13.24
N TYR A 122 10.18 10.26 -12.90
CA TYR A 122 8.85 10.65 -13.39
C TYR A 122 7.70 9.70 -13.08
N THR A 123 7.92 8.59 -12.39
CA THR A 123 6.87 7.57 -12.22
C THR A 123 6.54 7.27 -10.79
N PHE A 124 7.44 7.57 -9.85
CA PHE A 124 7.28 7.13 -8.47
C PHE A 124 7.17 5.60 -8.36
N THR A 125 7.84 4.85 -9.24
CA THR A 125 7.86 3.38 -9.16
C THR A 125 8.61 2.97 -7.91
N THR A 126 7.98 2.15 -7.06
CA THR A 126 8.58 1.70 -5.80
C THR A 126 8.77 0.18 -5.77
N PRO A 127 9.88 -0.34 -5.20
CA PRO A 127 10.03 -1.76 -4.87
C PRO A 127 9.33 -2.14 -3.56
N TYR A 128 8.58 -1.22 -2.92
CA TYR A 128 7.95 -1.43 -1.62
C TYR A 128 7.00 -2.63 -1.62
N CYS A 129 7.15 -3.50 -0.61
CA CYS A 129 6.37 -4.72 -0.42
C CYS A 129 5.58 -4.73 0.91
N GLY A 130 5.44 -3.57 1.56
CA GLY A 130 4.83 -3.48 2.90
C GLY A 130 5.85 -3.40 4.03
N SER A 131 5.40 -2.88 5.17
CA SER A 131 6.20 -2.66 6.38
C SER A 131 5.79 -3.67 7.46
N GLY A 132 6.76 -4.42 7.99
CA GLY A 132 6.51 -5.50 8.94
C GLY A 132 7.10 -5.23 10.33
N ALA A 133 6.29 -5.40 11.37
CA ALA A 133 6.67 -5.22 12.78
C ALA A 133 6.07 -6.32 13.67
N ILE A 134 6.63 -6.48 14.87
CA ILE A 134 6.05 -7.29 15.95
C ILE A 134 5.66 -6.33 17.08
N GLU A 135 4.35 -6.19 17.29
CA GLU A 135 3.75 -5.31 18.30
C GLU A 135 3.01 -6.15 19.35
N ILE A 136 3.60 -6.25 20.54
CA ILE A 136 2.96 -6.92 21.67
C ILE A 136 2.21 -5.88 22.49
N GLU A 137 0.90 -6.06 22.64
CA GLU A 137 0.11 -5.25 23.56
C GLU A 137 0.36 -5.72 24.99
N LYS A 138 0.95 -4.84 25.80
CA LYS A 138 1.08 -5.06 27.25
C LYS A 138 0.08 -4.16 27.96
N GLU A 139 -0.71 -4.75 28.85
CA GLU A 139 -1.50 -3.98 29.81
C GLU A 139 -0.64 -3.70 31.04
N LEU A 140 -0.23 -2.44 31.21
CA LEU A 140 0.44 -1.95 32.40
C LEU A 140 -0.49 -0.92 33.06
N ASN A 141 -0.95 -1.23 34.28
CA ASN A 141 -1.78 -0.34 35.10
C ASN A 141 -3.04 0.17 34.38
N GLY A 142 -3.74 -0.68 33.63
CA GLY A 142 -4.97 -0.30 32.90
C GLY A 142 -4.74 0.54 31.64
N THR A 143 -3.48 0.82 31.27
CA THR A 143 -3.12 1.46 30.01
C THR A 143 -2.57 0.40 29.05
N LYS A 144 -3.15 0.29 27.86
CA LYS A 144 -2.63 -0.54 26.78
C LYS A 144 -1.43 0.17 26.17
N ILE A 145 -0.24 -0.40 26.35
CA ILE A 145 0.99 0.09 25.72
C ILE A 145 1.36 -0.91 24.63
N SER A 146 1.48 -0.42 23.40
CA SER A 146 2.04 -1.19 22.29
C SER A 146 3.55 -0.96 22.27
N GLU A 147 4.33 -2.00 22.56
CA GLU A 147 5.78 -1.98 22.36
C GLU A 147 6.12 -2.72 21.06
N GLU A 148 6.81 -2.04 20.14
CA GLU A 148 7.43 -2.66 18.98
C GLU A 148 8.67 -3.44 19.45
N THR A 149 8.61 -4.77 19.39
CA THR A 149 9.65 -5.66 19.93
C THR A 149 10.60 -6.21 18.87
N GLY A 150 10.32 -5.98 17.59
CA GLY A 150 11.16 -6.43 16.48
C GLY A 150 10.53 -6.16 15.11
N ASN A 151 11.32 -6.34 14.06
CA ASN A 151 10.87 -6.24 12.67
C ASN A 151 10.57 -7.63 12.11
N LEU A 152 9.64 -7.73 11.15
CA LEU A 152 9.46 -8.97 10.40
C LEU A 152 10.63 -9.13 9.41
N HIS A 153 11.18 -10.34 9.35
CA HIS A 153 12.23 -10.69 8.40
C HIS A 153 11.61 -11.38 7.20
N TRP A 154 11.81 -10.81 6.02
CA TRP A 154 11.40 -11.42 4.75
C TRP A 154 12.50 -12.38 4.30
N GLU A 155 12.10 -13.60 3.91
CA GLU A 155 13.01 -14.62 3.41
C GLU A 155 12.58 -15.07 2.02
N ASP A 156 13.56 -15.32 1.16
CA ASP A 156 13.30 -15.88 -0.16
C ASP A 156 12.68 -17.27 -0.02
N CYS A 157 11.53 -17.46 -0.65
CA CYS A 157 10.82 -18.72 -0.64
C CYS A 157 10.57 -19.22 -2.07
N LYS A 158 10.60 -20.55 -2.25
CA LYS A 158 10.22 -21.21 -3.51
C LYS A 158 8.74 -21.57 -3.57
N GLU A 159 8.01 -21.34 -2.48
CA GLU A 159 6.57 -21.55 -2.43
C GLU A 159 5.88 -20.52 -3.33
N GLU A 160 5.02 -21.01 -4.20
CA GLU A 160 4.17 -20.18 -5.03
C GLU A 160 2.77 -20.13 -4.44
N ILE A 161 2.06 -19.03 -4.69
CA ILE A 161 0.67 -18.91 -4.29
C ILE A 161 -0.17 -19.94 -5.05
N ASP A 162 -0.86 -20.80 -4.32
CA ASP A 162 -1.79 -21.75 -4.91
C ASP A 162 -2.96 -21.00 -5.58
N LEU A 163 -2.88 -20.92 -6.91
CA LEU A 163 -3.89 -20.31 -7.77
C LEU A 163 -5.22 -21.06 -7.74
N VAL A 164 -5.22 -22.38 -7.49
CA VAL A 164 -6.45 -23.17 -7.40
C VAL A 164 -7.20 -22.81 -6.13
N ALA A 165 -6.49 -22.69 -5.01
CA ALA A 165 -7.07 -22.19 -3.76
C ALA A 165 -7.50 -20.72 -3.87
N LEU A 166 -6.91 -19.92 -4.78
CA LEU A 166 -7.36 -18.55 -5.07
C LEU A 166 -8.64 -18.51 -5.92
N ALA A 167 -8.85 -19.53 -6.77
CA ALA A 167 -10.06 -19.67 -7.58
C ALA A 167 -11.27 -20.22 -6.81
N SER A 168 -11.06 -20.71 -5.57
CA SER A 168 -12.15 -21.15 -4.69
C SER A 168 -13.12 -20.00 -4.43
N LYS A 169 -14.42 -20.25 -4.65
CA LYS A 169 -15.48 -19.27 -4.42
C LYS A 169 -15.93 -19.34 -2.97
N GLU A 170 -15.19 -18.69 -2.09
CA GLU A 170 -15.64 -18.39 -0.74
C GLU A 170 -16.34 -17.02 -0.70
N PRO A 171 -17.32 -16.81 0.21
CA PRO A 171 -17.91 -15.50 0.39
C PRO A 171 -16.85 -14.50 0.87
N ILE A 172 -16.87 -13.30 0.29
CA ILE A 172 -16.01 -12.22 0.73
C ILE A 172 -16.66 -11.58 1.96
N LEU A 173 -16.08 -11.83 3.13
CA LEU A 173 -16.54 -11.29 4.41
C LEU A 173 -16.13 -9.82 4.60
N PHE A 174 -15.02 -9.43 4.00
CA PHE A 174 -14.54 -8.06 4.02
C PHE A 174 -13.67 -7.79 2.79
N TYR A 175 -13.80 -6.57 2.26
CA TYR A 175 -12.94 -6.06 1.21
C TYR A 175 -12.68 -4.59 1.47
N ASP A 176 -11.45 -4.19 1.21
CA ASP A 176 -11.19 -2.78 0.99
C ASP A 176 -10.08 -2.55 -0.03
N GLU A 177 -10.10 -1.34 -0.59
CA GLU A 177 -9.09 -0.81 -1.47
C GLU A 177 -8.66 0.57 -0.96
N VAL A 178 -7.37 0.69 -0.65
CA VAL A 178 -6.77 1.89 -0.09
C VAL A 178 -5.76 2.42 -1.11
N VAL A 179 -5.98 3.65 -1.58
CA VAL A 179 -5.02 4.36 -2.43
C VAL A 179 -3.94 4.96 -1.55
N LEU A 180 -2.66 4.74 -1.90
CA LEU A 180 -1.53 5.32 -1.17
C LEU A 180 -1.05 6.62 -1.81
N TYR A 181 -0.86 6.62 -3.13
CA TYR A 181 -0.63 7.83 -3.89
C TYR A 181 -1.02 7.66 -5.35
N GLU A 182 -1.24 8.79 -6.02
CA GLU A 182 -1.56 8.90 -7.43
C GLU A 182 -0.87 10.14 -8.02
N ASP A 183 -0.48 10.08 -9.29
CA ASP A 183 0.11 11.17 -10.07
C ASP A 183 -0.36 11.11 -11.53
N GLU A 184 -0.79 12.24 -12.11
CA GLU A 184 -1.27 12.29 -13.50
C GLU A 184 -0.16 12.48 -14.54
N LEU A 185 1.11 12.40 -14.13
CA LEU A 185 2.29 12.49 -14.99
C LEU A 185 2.25 13.75 -15.88
N ALA A 186 1.78 14.87 -15.33
CA ALA A 186 1.51 16.13 -16.04
C ALA A 186 0.59 15.94 -17.27
N ASP A 187 -0.55 15.27 -17.09
CA ASP A 187 -1.53 14.92 -18.12
C ASP A 187 -1.04 13.93 -19.20
N ASN A 188 0.10 13.26 -19.01
CA ASN A 188 0.65 12.34 -20.01
C ASN A 188 0.39 10.86 -19.71
N GLY A 189 -0.24 10.58 -18.58
CA GLY A 189 -0.45 9.23 -18.10
C GLY A 189 -0.97 9.23 -16.68
N VAL A 190 -0.67 8.16 -15.97
CA VAL A 190 -1.06 8.02 -14.57
C VAL A 190 -0.14 7.00 -13.90
N SER A 191 0.29 7.34 -12.70
CA SER A 191 0.96 6.45 -11.76
C SER A 191 0.09 6.31 -10.53
N LEU A 192 -0.17 5.08 -10.09
CA LEU A 192 -1.11 4.78 -9.02
C LEU A 192 -0.61 3.62 -8.18
N LEU A 193 -0.47 3.84 -6.87
CA LEU A 193 -0.19 2.78 -5.90
C LEU A 193 -1.43 2.52 -5.03
N THR A 194 -1.97 1.30 -5.11
CA THR A 194 -3.10 0.85 -4.31
C THR A 194 -2.76 -0.40 -3.52
N VAL A 195 -3.39 -0.57 -2.36
CA VAL A 195 -3.40 -1.84 -1.64
C VAL A 195 -4.83 -2.31 -1.45
N LYS A 196 -5.09 -3.56 -1.82
CA LYS A 196 -6.40 -4.20 -1.75
C LYS A 196 -6.34 -5.38 -0.82
N VAL A 197 -7.36 -5.57 0.00
CA VAL A 197 -7.52 -6.76 0.85
C VAL A 197 -8.86 -7.40 0.59
N ARG A 198 -8.89 -8.73 0.54
CA ARG A 198 -10.10 -9.53 0.54
C ARG A 198 -9.97 -10.58 1.64
N VAL A 199 -11.01 -10.72 2.46
CA VAL A 199 -11.04 -11.65 3.61
C VAL A 199 -12.18 -12.63 3.41
N MET A 200 -11.88 -13.91 3.58
CA MET A 200 -12.81 -15.05 3.47
C MET A 200 -12.78 -15.85 4.78
N PRO A 201 -13.69 -16.82 4.97
CA PRO A 201 -13.69 -17.64 6.18
C PRO A 201 -12.38 -18.40 6.43
N SER A 202 -11.73 -18.93 5.39
CA SER A 202 -10.53 -19.78 5.56
C SER A 202 -9.21 -19.05 5.36
N SER A 203 -9.24 -17.88 4.73
CA SER A 203 -8.03 -17.18 4.30
C SER A 203 -8.28 -15.69 4.08
N TRP A 204 -7.20 -14.93 3.94
CA TRP A 204 -7.24 -13.58 3.40
C TRP A 204 -6.17 -13.40 2.34
N PHE A 205 -6.43 -12.47 1.43
CA PHE A 205 -5.61 -12.14 0.28
C PHE A 205 -5.36 -10.64 0.23
N LEU A 206 -4.12 -10.26 -0.02
CA LEU A 206 -3.70 -8.88 -0.18
C LEU A 206 -2.96 -8.70 -1.49
N LEU A 207 -3.27 -7.60 -2.17
CA LEU A 207 -2.59 -7.17 -3.39
C LEU A 207 -2.15 -5.71 -3.21
N LEU A 208 -0.85 -5.48 -3.09
CA LEU A 208 -0.24 -4.18 -3.32
C LEU A 208 0.07 -4.08 -4.81
N GLN A 209 -0.48 -3.09 -5.48
CA GLN A 209 -0.38 -2.92 -6.92
C GLN A 209 0.07 -1.51 -7.24
N PHE A 210 1.21 -1.42 -7.89
CA PHE A 210 1.66 -0.23 -8.58
C PHE A 210 1.30 -0.34 -10.06
N TRP A 211 0.60 0.67 -10.57
CA TRP A 211 0.18 0.76 -11.95
C TRP A 211 0.71 2.06 -12.54
N VAL A 212 1.46 1.98 -13.64
CA VAL A 212 1.84 3.14 -14.43
C VAL A 212 1.47 2.93 -15.88
N SER A 213 0.85 3.94 -16.47
CA SER A 213 0.44 3.94 -17.86
C SER A 213 0.73 5.28 -18.52
N TYR A 214 1.30 5.24 -19.72
CA TYR A 214 1.48 6.41 -20.57
C TYR A 214 0.52 6.38 -21.74
N SER A 215 0.08 7.56 -22.18
CA SER A 215 -0.78 7.73 -23.34
C SER A 215 -0.40 6.78 -24.50
N LEU A 216 -1.22 5.72 -24.65
CA LEU A 216 -1.34 4.78 -25.76
C LEU A 216 -0.27 3.69 -26.02
N SER A 217 0.69 3.37 -25.15
CA SER A 217 1.63 2.27 -25.52
C SER A 217 2.36 1.47 -24.45
N ILE A 218 2.53 1.96 -23.21
CA ILE A 218 3.29 1.22 -22.20
C ILE A 218 2.54 1.24 -20.88
N THR A 219 2.17 0.04 -20.41
CA THR A 219 1.65 -0.20 -19.07
C THR A 219 2.65 -1.07 -18.32
N LYS A 220 3.14 -0.59 -17.18
CA LYS A 220 3.92 -1.40 -16.25
C LYS A 220 3.07 -1.63 -14.99
N ILE A 221 2.95 -2.89 -14.61
CA ILE A 221 2.25 -3.32 -13.39
C ILE A 221 3.26 -4.02 -12.52
N VAL A 222 3.45 -3.54 -11.29
CA VAL A 222 4.23 -4.23 -10.26
C VAL A 222 3.24 -4.68 -9.20
N ASN A 223 3.13 -5.99 -9.01
CA ASN A 223 2.24 -6.59 -8.04
C ASN A 223 3.07 -7.25 -6.94
N PHE A 224 2.68 -7.00 -5.70
CA PHE A 224 3.11 -7.76 -4.55
C PHE A 224 1.88 -8.38 -3.88
N ILE A 225 1.93 -9.68 -3.65
CA ILE A 225 0.78 -10.48 -3.23
C ILE A 225 1.12 -11.24 -1.96
N ILE A 226 0.25 -11.14 -0.95
CA ILE A 226 0.31 -11.97 0.25
C ILE A 226 -0.99 -12.77 0.35
N LYS A 227 -0.88 -14.07 0.62
CA LYS A 227 -2.01 -14.91 1.01
C LYS A 227 -1.68 -15.62 2.31
N PHE A 228 -2.63 -15.66 3.24
CA PHE A 228 -2.51 -16.42 4.47
C PHE A 228 -3.66 -17.40 4.57
N PHE A 229 -3.33 -18.66 4.89
CA PHE A 229 -4.29 -19.69 5.21
C PHE A 229 -4.31 -19.92 6.71
N LYS A 230 -5.51 -20.12 7.24
CA LYS A 230 -5.73 -20.53 8.63
C LYS A 230 -5.07 -21.88 8.94
#